data_AF-A0A3M7AXM3-F1
#
_entry.id   AF-A0A3M7AXM3-F1
#
_cell.length_a   1.000
_cell.length_b   1.000
_cell.length_c   1.000
_cell.angle_alpha   90.00
_cell.angle_beta   90.00
_cell.angle_gamma   90.00
#
_symmetry.space_group_name_H-M   'P 1'
#
loop_
_entity.id
_entity.type
_entity.pdbx_description
1 polymer ?
#
loop_
_entity_poly.entity_id
_entity_poly.type
_entity_poly.pdbx_seq_one_letter_code
_entity_poly.pdbx_strand_id
1 'polypeptide(L)'
;AGIGINPNRGAKPVTVTDESDPTQAIDLSSLSIFKPQTPLQFQKLRETLVPLLTANSKKPQYALMMPELVKQLCKEMNSDQIKKVASTLTTLSNEKLKEEKSADKTNKKSKAAKTKTTLNADKGLANRADTMAYDDGLEEYV
;
A
#
# COMPACT_ATOMS: atom_id res chain seq x y z
N ALA A 1 -30.95 4.00 -42.27
CA ALA A 1 -30.78 5.04 -41.24
C ALA A 1 -29.50 4.74 -40.47
N GLY A 2 -28.43 5.51 -40.71
CA GLY A 2 -27.16 5.37 -40.00
C GLY A 2 -27.16 6.27 -38.76
N ILE A 3 -27.04 5.68 -37.57
CA ILE A 3 -26.95 6.42 -36.32
C ILE A 3 -25.54 7.03 -36.26
N GLY A 4 -25.45 8.33 -36.54
CA GLY A 4 -24.22 9.11 -36.40
C GLY A 4 -23.84 9.27 -34.93
N ILE A 5 -22.89 8.46 -34.45
CA ILE A 5 -22.27 8.64 -33.14
C ILE A 5 -21.17 9.69 -33.29
N ASN A 6 -21.42 10.89 -32.76
CA ASN A 6 -20.44 11.98 -32.74
C ASN A 6 -19.19 11.56 -31.93
N PRO A 7 -17.98 11.57 -32.52
CA PRO A 7 -16.74 11.16 -31.85
C PRO A 7 -16.25 12.17 -30.80
N ASN A 8 -16.89 13.33 -30.68
CA ASN A 8 -16.44 14.43 -29.83
C ASN A 8 -17.17 14.52 -28.47
N ARG A 9 -17.45 13.38 -27.81
CA ARG A 9 -17.78 13.39 -26.38
C ARG A 9 -16.50 13.69 -25.58
N GLY A 10 -16.07 14.95 -25.62
CA GLY A 10 -15.04 15.47 -24.73
C GLY A 10 -15.41 15.16 -23.28
N ALA A 11 -14.43 14.71 -22.51
CA ALA A 11 -14.59 14.45 -21.08
C ALA A 11 -15.28 15.64 -20.42
N LYS A 12 -16.35 15.38 -19.64
CA LYS A 12 -17.03 16.44 -18.91
C LYS A 12 -16.01 17.11 -17.97
N PRO A 13 -15.89 18.45 -17.99
CA PRO A 13 -14.93 19.13 -17.14
C PRO A 13 -15.22 18.83 -15.69
N VAL A 14 -14.18 18.49 -14.93
CA VAL A 14 -14.27 18.31 -13.48
C VAL A 14 -14.16 19.71 -12.86
N THR A 15 -15.30 20.38 -12.75
CA THR A 15 -15.41 21.70 -12.16
C THR A 15 -15.59 21.57 -10.65
N VAL A 16 -14.72 22.18 -9.86
CA VAL A 16 -14.99 22.42 -8.43
C VAL A 16 -15.67 23.77 -8.35
N THR A 17 -16.95 23.77 -7.96
CA THR A 17 -17.67 24.97 -7.55
C THR A 17 -17.41 25.20 -6.08
N ASP A 18 -16.81 26.33 -5.70
CA ASP A 18 -16.74 26.74 -4.31
C ASP A 18 -18.15 27.12 -3.83
N GLU A 19 -18.61 26.51 -2.74
CA GLU A 19 -19.95 26.75 -2.17
C GLU A 19 -20.08 28.18 -1.61
N SER A 20 -18.95 28.88 -1.43
CA SER A 20 -18.89 30.26 -0.95
C SER A 20 -18.89 31.31 -2.07
N ASP A 21 -18.54 30.93 -3.32
CA ASP A 21 -18.53 31.85 -4.46
C ASP A 21 -18.73 31.09 -5.79
N PRO A 22 -19.98 30.97 -6.29
CA PRO A 22 -20.33 30.16 -7.46
C PRO A 22 -19.79 30.71 -8.80
N THR A 23 -19.07 31.84 -8.78
CA THR A 23 -18.44 32.44 -9.96
C THR A 23 -17.02 31.94 -10.22
N GLN A 24 -16.39 31.29 -9.24
CA GLN A 24 -15.06 30.70 -9.38
C GLN A 24 -15.13 29.18 -9.60
N ALA A 25 -15.75 28.77 -10.70
CA ALA A 25 -15.64 27.39 -11.17
C ALA A 25 -14.23 27.18 -11.74
N ILE A 26 -13.33 26.58 -10.96
CA ILE A 26 -12.03 26.17 -11.48
C ILE A 26 -12.22 24.86 -12.24
N ASP A 27 -12.09 24.92 -13.57
CA ASP A 27 -12.01 23.72 -14.39
C ASP A 27 -10.64 23.07 -14.19
N LEU A 28 -10.57 22.10 -13.28
CA LEU A 28 -9.34 21.37 -12.98
C LEU A 28 -8.89 20.49 -14.16
N SER A 29 -9.76 20.18 -15.11
CA SER A 29 -9.42 19.39 -16.31
C SER A 29 -8.68 20.21 -17.39
N SER A 30 -8.69 21.54 -17.26
CA SER A 30 -7.94 22.46 -18.13
C SER A 30 -6.46 22.56 -17.77
N LEU A 31 -6.10 22.23 -16.52
CA LEU A 31 -4.72 22.31 -16.04
C LEU A 31 -3.90 21.16 -16.63
N SER A 32 -2.81 21.51 -17.30
CA SER A 32 -1.91 20.56 -17.99
C SER A 32 -1.31 19.49 -17.08
N ILE A 33 -1.24 19.76 -15.76
CA ILE A 33 -0.77 18.81 -14.76
C ILE A 33 -1.67 17.56 -14.64
N PHE A 34 -2.97 17.69 -14.93
CA PHE A 34 -3.93 16.59 -14.89
C PHE A 34 -4.03 15.80 -16.21
N LYS A 35 -3.16 16.08 -17.19
CA LYS A 35 -3.03 15.32 -18.44
C LYS A 35 -1.61 14.76 -18.63
N PRO A 36 -1.08 13.98 -17.67
CA PRO A 36 0.26 13.39 -17.80
C PRO A 36 0.29 12.35 -18.93
N GLN A 37 1.30 12.42 -19.79
CA GLN A 37 1.57 11.46 -20.87
C GLN A 37 2.86 10.67 -20.65
N THR A 38 3.81 11.19 -19.87
CA THR A 38 5.10 10.54 -19.63
C THR A 38 5.23 10.06 -18.18
N PRO A 39 6.06 9.03 -17.91
CA PRO A 39 6.27 8.55 -16.53
C PRO A 39 6.73 9.66 -15.57
N LEU A 40 7.57 10.59 -16.05
CA LEU A 40 8.03 11.74 -15.27
C LEU A 40 6.89 12.71 -14.94
N GLN A 41 5.93 12.88 -15.85
CA GLN A 41 4.75 13.73 -15.59
C GLN A 41 3.82 13.09 -14.56
N PHE A 42 3.66 11.76 -14.58
CA PHE A 42 2.93 11.05 -13.52
C PHE A 42 3.61 11.17 -12.15
N GLN A 43 4.95 11.16 -12.10
CA GLN A 43 5.68 11.42 -10.86
C GLN A 43 5.42 12.84 -10.35
N LYS A 44 5.52 13.86 -11.22
CA LYS A 44 5.19 15.26 -10.86
C LYS A 44 3.74 15.44 -10.40
N LEU A 45 2.79 14.76 -11.04
CA LEU A 45 1.39 14.77 -10.61
C LEU A 45 1.25 14.20 -9.19
N ARG A 46 1.92 13.08 -8.89
CA ARG A 46 1.92 12.52 -7.54
C ARG A 46 2.57 13.46 -6.53
N GLU A 47 3.74 14.03 -6.85
CA GLU A 47 4.48 14.95 -5.98
C GLU A 47 3.68 16.21 -5.63
N THR A 48 2.80 16.65 -6.53
CA THR A 48 1.94 17.82 -6.30
C THR A 48 0.64 17.47 -5.57
N LEU A 49 0.00 16.33 -5.88
CA LEU A 49 -1.26 15.94 -5.23
C LEU A 49 -1.09 15.43 -3.80
N VAL A 50 -0.01 14.70 -3.51
CA VAL A 50 0.23 14.14 -2.18
C VAL A 50 0.26 15.19 -1.07
N PRO A 51 1.03 16.30 -1.14
CA PRO A 51 1.03 17.31 -0.09
C PRO A 51 -0.33 18.01 0.07
N LEU A 52 -1.07 18.23 -1.03
CA LEU A 52 -2.40 18.84 -0.99
C LEU A 52 -3.42 17.96 -0.26
N LEU A 53 -3.42 16.66 -0.53
CA LEU A 53 -4.30 15.72 0.16
C LEU A 53 -3.87 15.51 1.61
N THR A 54 -2.58 15.32 1.87
CA THR A 54 -2.06 15.05 3.22
C THR A 54 -2.12 16.24 4.16
N ALA A 55 -2.21 17.47 3.67
CA ALA A 55 -2.51 18.65 4.49
C ALA A 55 -3.81 18.49 5.30
N ASN A 56 -4.75 17.70 4.80
CA ASN A 56 -6.03 17.41 5.46
C ASN A 56 -6.00 16.18 6.37
N SER A 57 -4.84 15.51 6.52
CA SER A 57 -4.70 14.25 7.28
C SER A 57 -5.12 14.31 8.75
N LYS A 58 -5.06 15.50 9.37
CA LYS A 58 -5.49 15.71 10.76
C LYS A 58 -7.02 15.68 10.94
N LYS A 59 -7.79 15.78 9.85
CA LYS A 59 -9.25 15.74 9.89
C LYS A 59 -9.72 14.28 9.92
N PRO A 60 -10.65 13.89 10.81
CA PRO A 60 -11.11 12.50 10.90
C PRO A 60 -11.75 11.97 9.60
N GLN A 61 -12.36 12.87 8.82
CA GLN A 61 -12.94 12.56 7.51
C GLN A 61 -11.90 12.03 6.51
N TYR A 62 -10.62 12.38 6.68
CA TYR A 62 -9.55 11.90 5.82
C TYR A 62 -9.43 10.37 5.86
N ALA A 63 -9.45 9.78 7.05
CA ALA A 63 -9.38 8.34 7.23
C ALA A 63 -10.59 7.61 6.59
N LEU A 64 -11.76 8.24 6.58
CA LEU A 64 -12.98 7.70 5.97
C LEU A 64 -12.97 7.82 4.44
N MET A 65 -12.38 8.88 3.90
CA MET A 65 -12.30 9.13 2.45
C MET A 65 -11.27 8.21 1.76
N MET A 66 -10.15 7.93 2.42
CA MET A 66 -9.00 7.26 1.79
C MET A 66 -9.32 5.88 1.17
N PRO A 67 -10.06 4.96 1.83
CA PRO A 67 -10.37 3.65 1.25
C PRO A 67 -11.17 3.75 -0.06
N GLU A 68 -12.17 4.64 -0.10
CA GLU A 68 -13.02 4.83 -1.28
C GLU A 68 -12.25 5.54 -2.40
N LEU A 69 -11.41 6.52 -2.07
CA LEU A 69 -10.54 7.20 -3.04
C LEU A 69 -9.61 6.20 -3.74
N VAL A 70 -8.91 5.36 -2.98
CA VAL A 70 -7.99 4.36 -3.55
C VAL A 70 -8.74 3.36 -4.43
N LYS A 71 -9.93 2.94 -4.02
CA LYS A 71 -10.78 2.03 -4.80
C LYS A 71 -11.21 2.65 -6.14
N GLN A 72 -11.63 3.92 -6.14
CA GLN A 72 -12.04 4.62 -7.36
C GLN A 72 -10.86 4.84 -8.32
N LEU A 73 -9.68 5.18 -7.79
CA LEU A 73 -8.45 5.35 -8.59
C LEU A 73 -7.98 4.04 -9.24
N CYS A 74 -8.17 2.90 -8.57
CA CYS A 74 -7.73 1.60 -9.07
C CYS A 74 -8.74 0.87 -9.96
N LYS A 75 -9.95 1.40 -10.14
CA LYS A 75 -11.06 0.71 -10.83
C LYS A 75 -10.74 0.31 -12.28
N GLU A 76 -9.97 1.14 -12.99
CA GLU A 76 -9.60 0.93 -14.40
C GLU A 76 -8.31 0.10 -14.56
N MET A 77 -7.69 -0.34 -13.46
CA MET A 77 -6.45 -1.13 -13.47
C MET A 77 -6.76 -2.63 -13.57
N ASN A 78 -5.85 -3.40 -14.16
CA ASN A 78 -5.98 -4.86 -14.17
C ASN A 78 -5.71 -5.47 -12.78
N SER A 79 -6.16 -6.72 -12.59
CA SER A 79 -6.07 -7.44 -11.31
C SER A 79 -4.65 -7.51 -10.75
N ASP A 80 -3.63 -7.74 -11.59
CA ASP A 80 -2.26 -7.86 -11.11
C ASP A 80 -1.66 -6.53 -10.66
N GLN A 81 -2.06 -5.42 -11.28
CA GLN A 81 -1.65 -4.09 -10.82
C GLN A 81 -2.37 -3.71 -9.51
N ILE A 82 -3.63 -4.09 -9.34
CA ILE A 82 -4.37 -3.90 -8.08
C ILE A 82 -3.71 -4.68 -6.93
N LYS A 83 -3.33 -5.94 -7.16
CA LYS A 83 -2.61 -6.76 -6.16
C LYS A 83 -1.29 -6.12 -5.74
N LYS A 84 -0.55 -5.52 -6.67
CA LYS A 84 0.70 -4.80 -6.36
C LYS A 84 0.44 -3.62 -5.43
N VAL A 85 -0.56 -2.79 -5.72
CA VAL A 85 -0.94 -1.64 -4.88
C VAL A 85 -1.38 -2.11 -3.48
N ALA A 86 -2.19 -3.16 -3.40
CA ALA A 86 -2.64 -3.73 -2.12
C ALA A 86 -1.48 -4.26 -1.27
N SER A 87 -0.50 -4.92 -1.90
CA SER A 87 0.71 -5.40 -1.23
C SER A 87 1.53 -4.22 -0.67
N THR A 88 1.72 -3.15 -1.44
CA THR A 88 2.42 -1.94 -0.96
C THR A 88 1.73 -1.32 0.25
N LEU A 89 0.39 -1.27 0.27
CA LEU A 89 -0.37 -0.75 1.41
C LEU A 89 -0.25 -1.66 2.65
N THR A 90 -0.22 -2.97 2.45
CA THR A 90 -0.01 -3.95 3.52
C THR A 90 1.39 -3.82 4.13
N THR A 91 2.42 -3.63 3.29
CA THR A 91 3.79 -3.35 3.75
C THR A 91 3.83 -2.08 4.59
N LEU A 92 3.20 -0.99 4.14
CA LEU A 92 3.11 0.26 4.89
C LEU A 92 2.41 0.07 6.25
N SER A 93 1.32 -0.70 6.29
CA SER A 93 0.62 -1.02 7.54
C SER A 93 1.51 -1.77 8.52
N ASN A 94 2.32 -2.72 8.03
CA ASN A 94 3.24 -3.50 8.86
C ASN A 94 4.40 -2.64 9.38
N GLU A 95 4.90 -1.70 8.57
CA GLU A 95 5.92 -0.73 8.98
C GLU A 95 5.41 0.18 10.09
N LYS A 96 4.22 0.76 9.94
CA LYS A 96 3.59 1.60 10.98
C LYS A 96 3.36 0.85 12.28
N LEU A 97 2.87 -0.39 12.21
CA LEU A 97 2.69 -1.24 13.39
C LEU A 97 4.03 -1.55 14.10
N LYS A 98 5.12 -1.69 13.34
CA LYS A 98 6.46 -1.92 13.91
C LYS A 98 7.00 -0.65 14.57
N GLU A 99 6.77 0.52 13.99
CA GLU A 99 7.10 1.81 14.59
C GLU A 99 6.37 2.01 15.92
N GLU A 100 5.05 1.79 15.96
CA GLU A 100 4.24 1.88 17.18
C GLU A 100 4.75 0.93 18.28
N LYS A 101 4.99 -0.34 17.92
CA LYS A 101 5.54 -1.35 18.85
C LYS A 101 6.96 -1.04 19.32
N SER A 102 7.72 -0.24 18.58
CA SER A 102 9.08 0.17 18.97
C SER A 102 9.04 1.42 19.85
N ALA A 103 8.10 2.33 19.62
CA ALA A 103 7.84 3.50 20.46
C ALA A 103 7.31 3.11 21.85
N ASP A 104 6.44 2.10 21.94
CA ASP A 104 5.91 1.58 23.21
C ASP A 104 6.98 0.92 24.11
N LYS A 105 8.10 0.47 23.53
CA LYS A 105 9.19 -0.17 24.29
C LYS A 105 10.09 0.81 25.04
N THR A 106 9.99 2.11 24.75
CA THR A 106 10.85 3.14 25.35
C THR A 106 10.31 3.64 26.70
N ASN A 107 9.04 3.32 27.06
CA ASN A 107 8.36 3.90 28.24
C ASN A 107 7.97 2.92 29.36
N LYS A 108 8.36 1.65 29.31
CA LYS A 108 8.23 0.74 30.47
C LYS A 108 9.47 -0.14 30.63
N LYS A 109 10.12 0.02 31.78
CA LYS A 109 11.13 -0.84 32.43
C LYS A 109 11.42 -2.16 31.70
N SER A 110 12.71 -2.36 31.40
CA SER A 110 13.36 -3.66 31.22
C SER A 110 12.69 -4.78 32.03
N LYS A 111 12.05 -5.72 31.31
CA LYS A 111 11.91 -7.12 31.73
C LYS A 111 11.37 -7.96 30.57
N ALA A 112 12.14 -8.98 30.22
CA ALA A 112 11.83 -10.05 29.28
C ALA A 112 11.67 -9.62 27.81
N ALA A 113 12.82 -9.45 27.16
CA ALA A 113 12.99 -9.91 25.79
C ALA A 113 12.46 -11.36 25.72
N LYS A 114 11.21 -11.52 25.28
CA LYS A 114 10.71 -12.82 24.83
C LYS A 114 11.58 -13.20 23.64
N THR A 115 12.50 -14.10 23.94
CA THR A 115 13.50 -14.75 23.12
C THR A 115 12.97 -14.96 21.70
N LYS A 116 13.40 -14.10 20.77
CA LYS A 116 13.62 -14.61 19.42
C LYS A 116 14.90 -15.43 19.53
N THR A 117 14.75 -16.72 19.81
CA THR A 117 15.83 -17.67 19.53
C THR A 117 15.99 -17.64 18.04
N THR A 118 16.88 -16.79 17.54
CA THR A 118 17.38 -16.91 16.19
C THR A 118 18.12 -18.24 16.18
N LEU A 119 17.56 -19.25 15.51
CA LEU A 119 18.30 -20.46 15.17
C LEU A 119 19.44 -20.03 14.24
N ASN A 120 20.62 -19.76 14.80
CA ASN A 120 21.86 -19.85 14.06
C ASN A 120 22.10 -21.34 13.83
N ALA A 121 21.48 -21.88 12.78
CA ALA A 121 21.93 -23.14 12.21
C ALA A 121 23.29 -22.85 11.58
N ASP A 122 24.36 -22.99 12.38
CA ASP A 122 25.71 -23.07 11.86
C ASP A 122 25.72 -24.23 10.85
N LYS A 123 26.21 -23.97 9.64
CA LYS A 123 26.16 -24.92 8.50
C LYS A 123 26.85 -26.26 8.82
N GLY A 124 27.55 -26.36 9.95
CA GLY A 124 28.13 -27.59 10.49
C GLY A 124 27.16 -28.55 11.22
N LEU A 125 25.94 -28.15 11.61
CA LEU A 125 25.00 -29.07 12.28
C LEU A 125 24.31 -30.06 11.32
N ALA A 126 24.26 -29.76 10.01
CA ALA A 126 23.73 -30.69 9.00
C ALA A 126 24.56 -31.98 8.91
N ASN A 127 25.83 -31.95 9.30
CA ASN A 127 26.76 -33.09 9.26
C ASN A 127 26.96 -33.77 10.62
N ARG A 128 26.26 -33.33 11.67
CA ARG A 128 26.35 -33.90 13.03
C ARG A 128 24.99 -34.31 13.62
N ALA A 129 23.96 -34.36 12.79
CA ALA A 129 22.74 -35.06 13.15
C ALA A 129 23.07 -36.56 13.11
N ASP A 130 23.25 -37.16 14.29
CA ASP A 130 23.45 -38.60 14.40
C ASP A 130 22.12 -39.31 14.12
N THR A 131 21.95 -39.77 12.89
CA THR A 131 20.75 -40.48 12.41
C THR A 131 20.84 -41.99 12.59
N MET A 132 21.88 -42.51 13.25
CA MET A 132 22.11 -43.96 13.38
C MET A 132 21.64 -44.55 14.71
N ALA A 133 21.02 -43.75 15.59
CA ALA A 133 20.61 -44.18 16.93
C ALA A 133 19.35 -45.09 16.99
N TYR A 134 18.87 -45.62 15.86
CA TYR A 134 17.63 -46.42 15.78
C TYR A 134 17.77 -47.76 15.03
N ASP A 135 18.97 -48.30 14.86
CA ASP A 135 19.17 -49.60 14.20
C ASP A 135 19.20 -50.80 15.17
N ASP A 136 19.39 -50.56 16.48
CA ASP A 136 19.68 -51.63 17.45
C ASP A 136 18.48 -52.00 18.35
N GLY A 137 17.34 -52.33 17.76
CA GLY A 137 16.14 -52.62 18.57
C GLY A 137 15.02 -53.43 17.92
N LEU A 138 15.23 -54.01 16.73
CA LEU A 138 14.23 -54.81 16.04
C LEU A 138 14.77 -56.18 15.63
N GLU A 139 15.50 -56.84 16.54
CA GLU A 139 15.66 -58.30 16.50
C GLU A 139 14.33 -58.94 16.89
N GLU A 140 13.47 -59.07 15.89
CA GLU A 140 12.23 -59.84 15.92
C GLU A 140 12.56 -61.32 16.15
N TYR A 141 11.91 -61.86 17.18
CA TYR A 141 11.91 -63.24 17.65
C TYR A 141 11.74 -64.23 16.47
N VAL A 142 12.74 -65.08 16.23
CA VAL A 142 12.66 -66.23 15.30
C VAL A 142 11.98 -67.42 15.98
#